data_AF-A0A0A8XW27-F1
#
_entry.id   AF-A0A0A8XW27-F1
#
_cell.length_a   1.000
_cell.length_b   1.000
_cell.length_c   1.000
_cell.angle_alpha   90.00
_cell.angle_beta   90.00
_cell.angle_gamma   90.00
#
_symmetry.space_group_name_H-M   'P 1'
#
loop_
_entity.id
_entity.type
_entity.pdbx_description
1 polymer ?
#
loop_
_entity_poly.entity_id
_entity_poly.type
_entity_poly.pdbx_seq_one_letter_code
_entity_poly.pdbx_strand_id
1 'polypeptide(L)'
;MDLNEQLRVLQTRDTRVPKVQMLSGRQDVWDIPKNLTEKRAIVISGHHGKLHIEGHRFIIDEGGGYGDKPIAAIVFPSKTLIRSTEGTTSQN
;
A
#
# COMPACT_ATOMS: atom_id res chain seq x y z
N MET A 1 -0.17 -14.66 -13.37
CA MET A 1 -1.16 -15.22 -12.43
C MET A 1 -2.42 -14.39 -12.54
N ASP A 2 -3.58 -15.00 -12.79
CA ASP A 2 -4.83 -14.25 -12.77
C ASP A 2 -5.19 -13.79 -11.35
N LEU A 3 -6.16 -12.88 -11.23
CA LEU A 3 -6.53 -12.28 -9.95
C LEU A 3 -7.01 -13.29 -8.90
N ASN A 4 -7.77 -14.31 -9.31
CA ASN A 4 -8.32 -15.28 -8.35
C ASN A 4 -7.21 -16.14 -7.77
N GLU A 5 -6.24 -16.53 -8.60
CA GLU A 5 -5.08 -17.27 -8.15
C GLU A 5 -4.16 -16.43 -7.25
N GLN A 6 -4.00 -15.12 -7.54
CA GLN A 6 -3.30 -14.19 -6.65
C GLN A 6 -3.97 -14.12 -5.27
N LEU A 7 -5.30 -13.99 -5.25
CA LEU A 7 -6.07 -13.93 -4.00
C LEU A 7 -5.97 -15.26 -3.23
N ARG A 8 -6.04 -16.41 -3.92
CA ARG A 8 -5.87 -17.73 -3.32
C ARG A 8 -4.53 -17.84 -2.59
N VAL A 9 -3.41 -17.55 -3.27
CA VAL A 9 -2.05 -17.61 -2.69
C VAL A 9 -1.94 -16.76 -1.43
N LEU A 10 -2.52 -15.55 -1.45
CA LEU A 10 -2.53 -14.63 -0.30
C LEU A 10 -3.39 -15.14 0.86
N GLN A 11 -4.61 -15.61 0.56
CA GLN A 11 -5.57 -16.07 1.56
C GLN A 11 -5.11 -17.36 2.25
N THR A 12 -4.52 -18.29 1.49
CA THR A 12 -4.01 -19.56 2.02
C THR A 12 -2.62 -19.44 2.63
N ARG A 13 -1.96 -18.27 2.48
CA ARG A 13 -0.58 -18.03 2.91
C ARG A 13 0.37 -19.09 2.35
N ASP A 14 0.26 -19.38 1.05
CA ASP A 14 0.98 -20.49 0.43
C ASP A 14 2.50 -20.30 0.49
N THR A 15 3.14 -21.01 1.41
CA THR A 15 4.59 -20.92 1.67
C THR A 15 5.44 -21.65 0.62
N ARG A 16 4.81 -22.35 -0.33
CA ARG A 16 5.52 -23.02 -1.43
C ARG A 16 5.95 -22.04 -2.51
N VAL A 17 5.39 -20.83 -2.53
CA VAL A 17 5.77 -19.77 -3.46
C VAL A 17 7.07 -19.11 -2.97
N PRO A 18 8.21 -19.27 -3.67
CA PRO A 18 9.51 -18.84 -3.16
C PRO A 18 9.61 -17.32 -2.95
N LYS A 19 8.93 -16.55 -3.80
CA LYS A 19 8.80 -15.09 -3.68
C LYS A 19 7.40 -14.67 -4.08
N VAL A 20 6.60 -14.24 -3.11
CA VAL A 20 5.24 -13.75 -3.34
C VAL A 20 5.33 -12.32 -3.88
N GLN A 21 5.13 -12.12 -5.18
CA GLN A 21 5.26 -10.77 -5.78
C GLN A 21 4.29 -9.77 -5.17
N MET A 22 3.09 -10.19 -4.77
CA MET A 22 2.11 -9.34 -4.07
C MET A 22 2.63 -8.78 -2.72
N LEU A 23 3.73 -9.31 -2.18
CA LEU A 23 4.37 -8.84 -0.95
C LEU A 23 5.79 -8.28 -1.16
N SER A 24 6.42 -8.57 -2.31
CA SER A 24 7.86 -8.29 -2.55
C SER A 24 8.16 -7.64 -3.90
N GLY A 25 7.13 -7.45 -4.73
CA GLY A 25 7.20 -6.81 -6.03
C GLY A 25 7.45 -5.31 -5.91
N ARG A 26 7.87 -4.70 -7.00
CA ARG A 26 8.12 -3.26 -7.12
C ARG A 26 7.25 -2.69 -8.25
N GLN A 27 7.82 -2.55 -9.45
CA GLN A 27 7.09 -1.98 -10.58
C GLN A 27 5.94 -2.88 -11.04
N ASP A 28 6.11 -4.20 -10.91
CA ASP A 28 5.14 -5.23 -11.31
C ASP A 28 3.86 -5.27 -10.45
N VAL A 29 3.85 -4.57 -9.31
CA VAL A 29 2.69 -4.44 -8.41
C VAL A 29 2.32 -2.98 -8.12
N TRP A 30 2.87 -2.05 -8.90
CA TRP A 30 2.60 -0.63 -8.73
C TRP A 30 1.18 -0.26 -9.16
N ASP A 31 0.75 -0.71 -10.33
CA ASP A 31 -0.54 -0.35 -10.93
C ASP A 31 -1.71 -1.22 -10.42
N ILE A 32 -2.94 -0.70 -10.54
CA ILE A 32 -4.15 -1.48 -10.27
C ILE A 32 -4.32 -2.55 -11.36
N PRO A 33 -4.48 -3.84 -11.00
CA PRO A 33 -4.80 -4.88 -11.98
C PRO A 33 -6.11 -4.55 -12.73
N LYS A 34 -6.13 -4.74 -14.05
CA LYS A 34 -7.27 -4.39 -14.93
C LYS A 34 -8.63 -4.84 -14.38
N ASN A 35 -8.71 -6.09 -13.91
CA ASN A 35 -9.94 -6.69 -13.36
C ASN A 35 -10.50 -5.97 -12.12
N LEU A 36 -9.66 -5.23 -11.38
CA LEU A 36 -10.06 -4.44 -10.21
C LEU A 36 -10.42 -2.99 -10.59
N THR A 37 -9.79 -2.44 -11.62
CA THR A 37 -10.13 -1.12 -12.16
C THR A 37 -11.59 -1.07 -12.60
N GLU A 38 -12.07 -2.11 -13.31
CA GLU A 38 -13.45 -2.23 -13.77
C GLU A 38 -14.46 -2.29 -12.61
N LYS A 39 -14.05 -2.88 -11.48
CA LYS A 39 -14.87 -3.00 -10.26
C LYS A 39 -14.85 -1.75 -9.39
N ARG A 40 -14.13 -0.70 -9.78
CA ARG A 40 -13.89 0.53 -8.99
C ARG A 40 -13.36 0.21 -7.58
N ALA A 41 -12.56 -0.84 -7.46
CA ALA A 41 -11.98 -1.24 -6.19
C ALA A 41 -10.88 -0.28 -5.77
N ILE A 42 -10.83 0.07 -4.49
CA ILE A 42 -9.70 0.77 -3.89
C ILE A 42 -8.59 -0.26 -3.62
N VAL A 43 -7.37 0.02 -4.10
CA VAL A 43 -6.19 -0.83 -3.88
C VAL A 43 -5.16 -0.06 -3.05
N ILE A 44 -4.96 -0.50 -1.81
CA ILE A 44 -4.07 0.12 -0.82
C ILE A 44 -2.86 -0.79 -0.58
N SER A 45 -1.66 -0.20 -0.56
CA SER A 45 -0.41 -0.91 -0.23
C SER A 45 0.51 -0.03 0.62
N GLY A 46 1.45 -0.65 1.34
CA GLY A 46 2.64 0.01 1.89
C GLY A 46 3.87 -0.30 1.03
N HIS A 47 4.95 -0.79 1.64
CA HIS A 47 6.09 -1.50 1.04
C HIS A 47 7.04 -0.72 0.10
N HIS A 48 6.54 0.22 -0.70
CA HIS A 48 7.29 0.85 -1.78
C HIS A 48 8.20 2.01 -1.34
N GLY A 49 8.22 2.36 -0.05
CA GLY A 49 8.98 3.51 0.47
C GLY A 49 8.55 4.85 -0.13
N LYS A 50 7.27 4.95 -0.52
CA LYS A 50 6.68 6.14 -1.15
C LYS A 50 5.30 6.42 -0.58
N LEU A 51 4.95 7.69 -0.58
CA LEU A 51 3.57 8.17 -0.50
C LEU A 51 3.09 8.50 -1.92
N HIS A 52 2.09 7.77 -2.41
CA HIS A 52 1.51 8.00 -3.73
C HIS A 52 -0.01 7.78 -3.70
N ILE A 53 -0.75 8.76 -4.19
CA ILE A 53 -2.21 8.77 -4.21
C ILE A 53 -2.66 9.16 -5.61
N GLU A 54 -3.24 8.20 -6.34
CA GLU A 54 -3.74 8.42 -7.69
C GLU A 54 -5.06 7.66 -7.90
N GLY A 55 -6.16 8.39 -8.02
CA GLY A 55 -7.49 7.79 -8.21
C GLY A 55 -7.88 6.81 -7.10
N HIS A 56 -7.91 5.52 -7.44
CA HIS A 56 -8.21 4.40 -6.53
C HIS A 56 -6.96 3.63 -6.07
N ARG A 57 -5.76 4.07 -6.46
CA ARG A 57 -4.48 3.50 -6.04
C ARG A 57 -3.88 4.33 -4.92
N PHE A 58 -3.63 3.70 -3.79
CA PHE A 58 -3.02 4.30 -2.62
C PHE A 58 -1.79 3.50 -2.22
N ILE A 59 -0.64 4.15 -2.18
CA ILE A 59 0.60 3.60 -1.65
C ILE A 59 1.00 4.50 -0.49
N ILE A 60 0.90 3.96 0.73
CA ILE A 60 1.10 4.68 1.98
C ILE A 60 2.30 4.06 2.71
N ASP A 61 3.49 4.47 2.30
CA ASP A 61 4.75 4.03 2.89
C ASP A 61 5.78 5.17 2.85
N GLU A 62 5.40 6.34 3.36
CA GLU A 62 6.27 7.53 3.36
C GLU A 62 7.58 7.28 4.14
N GLY A 63 7.50 6.50 5.21
CA GLY A 63 8.63 6.15 6.06
C GLY A 63 9.65 5.26 5.37
N GLY A 64 9.21 4.19 4.68
CA GLY A 64 10.10 3.27 3.97
C GLY A 64 11.17 2.59 4.83
N GLY A 65 11.00 2.59 6.16
CA GLY A 65 11.96 2.08 7.13
C GLY A 65 13.12 3.03 7.48
N TYR A 66 13.10 4.28 7.00
CA TYR A 66 14.11 5.28 7.35
C TYR A 66 13.74 6.01 8.65
N GLY A 67 14.68 6.11 9.60
CA GLY A 67 14.42 6.69 10.94
C GLY A 67 14.15 8.19 10.95
N ASP A 68 14.52 8.90 9.88
CA ASP A 68 14.31 10.34 9.68
C ASP A 68 13.03 10.66 8.91
N LYS A 69 12.25 9.65 8.50
CA LYS A 69 11.01 9.83 7.74
C LYS A 69 9.78 9.50 8.58
N PRO A 70 8.67 10.23 8.40
CA PRO A 70 7.46 10.00 9.17
C PRO A 70 6.76 8.69 8.77
N ILE A 71 6.05 8.10 9.72
CA ILE A 71 5.02 7.11 9.42
C ILE A 71 3.74 7.87 9.08
N ALA A 72 3.14 7.55 7.93
CA ALA A 72 1.91 8.18 7.46
C ALA A 72 0.74 7.21 7.45
N ALA A 73 -0.46 7.73 7.68
CA ALA A 73 -1.73 7.03 7.58
C ALA A 73 -2.73 7.85 6.76
N ILE A 74 -3.64 7.18 6.05
CA ILE A 74 -4.74 7.82 5.32
C ILE A 74 -6.09 7.41 5.93
N VAL A 75 -6.96 8.38 6.16
CA VAL A 75 -8.28 8.20 6.76
C VAL A 75 -9.36 8.35 5.71
N PHE A 76 -10.22 7.34 5.56
CA PHE A 76 -11.39 7.37 4.68
C PHE A 76 -12.65 7.77 5.47
N PRO A 77 -13.66 8.44 4.85
CA PRO A 77 -13.76 8.73 3.41
C PRO A 77 -13.04 10.01 2.96
N SER A 78 -12.61 10.87 3.88
CA SER A 78 -12.01 12.20 3.57
C SER A 78 -10.68 12.13 2.82
N LYS A 79 -10.01 10.97 2.82
CA LYS A 79 -8.64 10.78 2.36
C LYS A 79 -7.64 11.68 3.08
N THR A 80 -7.94 12.05 4.34
CA THR A 80 -7.05 12.86 5.16
C THR A 80 -5.77 12.09 5.43
N LEU A 81 -4.64 12.69 5.11
CA LEU A 81 -3.32 12.15 5.42
C LEU A 81 -2.88 12.67 6.79
N ILE A 82 -2.44 11.75 7.66
CA ILE A 82 -1.93 12.06 9.01
C ILE A 82 -0.52 11.49 9.12
N ARG A 83 0.40 12.24 9.72
CA ARG A 83 1.79 11.81 9.93
C ARG A 83 2.15 11.71 11.40
N SER A 84 3.07 10.82 11.74
CA SER A 84 3.59 10.68 13.10
C SER A 84 4.30 11.93 13.64
N THR A 85 4.76 12.81 12.75
CA THR A 85 5.37 14.11 13.11
C THR A 85 4.35 15.19 13.45
N GLU A 86 3.09 15.03 13.02
CA GLU A 86 2.03 15.98 13.30
C GLU A 86 1.61 15.88 14.77
N GLY A 87 1.61 16.99 15.50
CA GLY A 87 1.31 17.05 16.94
C GLY A 87 2.52 17.12 17.88
N THR A 88 3.76 17.08 17.37
CA THR A 88 4.97 17.36 18.17
C THR A 88 5.27 18.85 18.37
N THR A 89 4.47 19.75 17.79
CA THR A 89 4.58 21.22 17.95
C THR A 89 3.64 21.80 19.03
N SER A 90 3.19 21.00 19.99
CA SER A 90 2.52 21.51 21.19
C SER A 90 3.43 21.41 22.42
N GLN A 91 3.81 22.59 22.90
CA GLN A 91 4.42 22.94 24.20
C GLN A 91 5.95 22.90 24.30
N ASN A 92 6.56 24.06 24.01
CA ASN A 92 7.52 24.72 24.89
C ASN A 92 7.18 26.21 24.95
#